data_AF-A0A7H8IVE1-F1
#
_entry.id   AF-A0A7H8IVE1-F1
#
_cell.length_a   1.000
_cell.length_b   1.000
_cell.length_c   1.000
_cell.angle_alpha   90.00
_cell.angle_beta   90.00
_cell.angle_gamma   90.00
#
_symmetry.space_group_name_H-M   'P 1'
#
loop_
_entity.id
_entity.type
_entity.pdbx_description
1 polymer ?
#
loop_
_entity_poly.entity_id
_entity_poly.type
_entity_poly.pdbx_seq_one_letter_code
_entity_poly.pdbx_strand_id
1 'polypeptide(L)'
;MGHWLERNIIEPGKLPLLLALASFILSFVIVRTITRMIKAGRGPFRNISPGGMHIHHVVPGVVLTVVGGFGAVASGRQGAGAAISAVLFGVGAGLVLDEFALILHLHDVYWSEQGRKSVEVVVITAALVALVLSGFLPFGVNEVSEAERGSRGAVVAEVAVNFAFALFALVKGKLRIAVVGVLVPVVAVVGAVRLARPDSPWARRFYRRRPRARRRARKRAERHDARWNRVTRRLQDWIGGFSEPPAPPSPPS
;
A
#
# COMPACT_ATOMS: atom_id res chain seq x y z
N MET A 1 -17.95 -11.20 21.77
CA MET A 1 -17.17 -10.20 21.00
C MET A 1 -16.72 -8.99 21.83
N GLY A 2 -17.57 -8.37 22.67
CA GLY A 2 -17.25 -7.11 23.40
C GLY A 2 -15.93 -7.15 24.19
N HIS A 3 -15.72 -8.17 25.03
CA HIS A 3 -14.49 -8.30 25.84
C HIS A 3 -13.19 -8.47 25.06
N TRP A 4 -13.21 -8.85 23.78
CA TRP A 4 -12.00 -8.92 22.95
C TRP A 4 -11.67 -7.54 22.38
N LEU A 5 -12.68 -6.83 21.87
CA LEU A 5 -12.54 -5.48 21.33
C LEU A 5 -12.06 -4.50 22.41
N GLU A 6 -12.65 -4.59 23.61
CA GLU A 6 -12.26 -3.81 24.78
C GLU A 6 -10.75 -3.97 25.05
N ARG A 7 -10.30 -5.20 25.31
CA ARG A 7 -8.92 -5.51 25.73
C ARG A 7 -7.86 -5.33 24.65
N ASN A 8 -8.20 -5.57 23.38
CA ASN A 8 -7.20 -5.57 22.31
C ASN A 8 -7.16 -4.26 21.51
N ILE A 9 -8.24 -3.46 21.53
CA ILE A 9 -8.38 -2.27 20.68
C ILE A 9 -8.67 -1.01 21.49
N ILE A 10 -9.63 -1.05 22.42
CA ILE A 10 -10.07 0.15 23.17
C ILE A 10 -9.08 0.47 24.29
N GLU A 11 -8.84 -0.46 25.22
CA GLU A 11 -7.92 -0.30 26.36
C GLU A 11 -6.48 0.08 25.92
N PRO A 12 -5.91 -0.52 24.85
CA PRO A 12 -4.57 -0.14 24.38
C PRO A 12 -4.52 1.21 23.63
N GLY A 13 -5.67 1.86 23.44
CA GLY A 13 -5.79 3.11 22.67
C GLY A 13 -5.51 2.92 21.17
N LYS A 14 -5.82 1.74 20.61
CA LYS A 14 -5.69 1.43 19.17
C LYS A 14 -6.93 1.80 18.37
N LEU A 15 -8.03 2.15 19.03
CA LEU A 15 -9.30 2.51 18.39
C LEU A 15 -9.16 3.61 17.33
N PRO A 16 -8.49 4.75 17.57
CA PRO A 16 -8.29 5.75 16.52
C PRO A 16 -7.54 5.20 15.31
N LEU A 17 -6.50 4.38 15.52
CA LEU A 17 -5.75 3.77 14.42
C LEU A 17 -6.61 2.80 13.59
N LEU A 18 -7.49 2.03 14.24
CA LEU A 18 -8.43 1.13 13.57
C LEU A 18 -9.44 1.92 12.72
N LEU A 19 -9.98 3.01 13.28
CA LEU A 19 -10.92 3.88 12.58
C LEU A 19 -10.28 4.55 11.38
N ALA A 20 -9.04 5.03 11.50
CA ALA A 20 -8.28 5.60 10.40
C ALA A 20 -8.05 4.57 9.28
N LEU A 21 -7.67 3.33 9.62
CA LEU A 21 -7.50 2.26 8.63
C LEU A 21 -8.81 1.91 7.92
N ALA A 22 -9.89 1.77 8.69
CA ALA A 22 -11.20 1.42 8.14
C ALA A 22 -11.72 2.51 7.20
N SER A 23 -11.66 3.78 7.63
CA SER A 23 -12.12 4.91 6.80
C SER A 23 -11.24 5.10 5.56
N PHE A 24 -9.93 4.86 5.68
CA PHE A 24 -9.00 4.84 4.56
C PHE A 24 -9.37 3.81 3.47
N ILE A 25 -9.53 2.54 3.86
CA ILE A 25 -9.88 1.48 2.92
C ILE A 25 -11.25 1.75 2.29
N LEU A 26 -12.23 2.12 3.12
CA LEU A 26 -13.60 2.37 2.67
C LEU A 26 -13.66 3.54 1.68
N SER A 27 -13.00 4.66 1.99
CA SER A 27 -12.93 5.83 1.11
C SER A 27 -12.30 5.49 -0.24
N PHE A 28 -11.17 4.77 -0.23
CA PHE A 28 -10.52 4.32 -1.46
C PHE A 28 -11.45 3.44 -2.31
N VAL A 29 -12.07 2.41 -1.70
CA VAL A 29 -12.98 1.51 -2.42
C VAL A 29 -14.17 2.26 -3.00
N ILE A 30 -14.76 3.19 -2.26
CA ILE A 30 -15.90 4.01 -2.72
C ILE A 30 -15.50 4.84 -3.94
N VAL A 31 -14.45 5.66 -3.83
CA VAL A 31 -14.04 6.54 -4.94
C VAL A 31 -13.60 5.74 -6.14
N ARG A 32 -12.84 4.66 -5.93
CA ARG A 32 -12.43 3.75 -7.01
C ARG A 32 -13.64 3.16 -7.74
N THR A 33 -14.68 2.76 -6.99
CA THR A 33 -15.91 2.22 -7.57
C THR A 33 -16.69 3.28 -8.33
N ILE A 34 -16.80 4.50 -7.80
CA ILE A 34 -17.43 5.64 -8.49
C ILE A 34 -16.69 5.95 -9.80
N THR A 35 -15.36 6.07 -9.77
CA THR A 35 -14.54 6.31 -10.97
C THR A 35 -14.70 5.21 -12.01
N ARG A 36 -14.83 3.94 -11.58
CA ARG A 36 -15.14 2.81 -12.47
C ARG A 36 -16.52 2.91 -13.09
N MET A 37 -17.54 3.26 -12.30
CA MET A 37 -18.91 3.43 -12.77
C MET A 37 -19.02 4.56 -13.80
N ILE A 38 -18.38 5.70 -13.54
CA ILE A 38 -18.31 6.83 -14.49
C ILE A 38 -17.64 6.39 -15.80
N LYS A 39 -16.47 5.73 -15.73
CA LYS A 39 -15.78 5.22 -16.94
C LYS A 39 -16.57 4.18 -17.72
N ALA A 40 -17.38 3.37 -17.03
CA ALA A 40 -18.25 2.37 -17.64
C ALA A 40 -19.58 2.94 -18.14
N GLY A 41 -19.85 4.23 -17.95
CA GLY A 41 -21.14 4.86 -18.28
C GLY A 41 -22.32 4.31 -17.46
N ARG A 42 -22.07 3.78 -16.26
CA ARG A 42 -23.08 3.15 -15.40
C ARG A 42 -23.39 4.01 -14.18
N GLY A 43 -24.66 4.12 -13.81
CA GLY A 43 -25.12 4.82 -12.59
C GLY A 43 -25.38 6.33 -12.79
N PRO A 44 -25.88 7.02 -11.75
CA PRO A 44 -26.24 8.45 -11.82
C PRO A 44 -25.03 9.40 -11.75
N PHE A 45 -23.82 8.87 -11.58
CA PHE A 45 -22.61 9.65 -11.33
C PHE A 45 -22.06 10.26 -12.62
N ARG A 46 -21.73 11.55 -12.57
CA ARG A 46 -21.10 12.29 -13.67
C ARG A 46 -19.89 13.05 -13.14
N ASN A 47 -18.93 13.34 -14.02
CA ASN A 47 -17.85 14.25 -13.67
C ASN A 47 -18.44 15.63 -13.33
N ILE A 48 -18.05 16.16 -12.18
CA ILE A 48 -18.44 17.51 -11.75
C ILE A 48 -17.31 18.44 -12.17
N SER A 49 -17.59 19.31 -13.14
CA SER A 49 -16.66 20.34 -13.62
C SER A 49 -17.29 21.72 -13.48
N PRO A 50 -17.23 22.36 -12.30
CA PRO A 50 -17.71 23.72 -12.14
C PRO A 50 -16.78 24.66 -12.93
N GLY A 51 -17.31 25.33 -13.96
CA GLY A 51 -16.56 26.35 -14.71
C GLY A 51 -15.36 25.87 -15.52
N GLY A 52 -15.31 24.59 -15.92
CA GLY A 52 -14.22 24.02 -16.73
C GLY A 52 -12.96 23.60 -15.94
N MET A 53 -12.95 23.76 -14.61
CA MET A 53 -11.87 23.30 -13.75
C MET A 53 -12.22 21.93 -13.13
N HIS A 54 -11.47 20.90 -13.50
CA HIS A 54 -11.60 19.57 -12.89
C HIS A 54 -10.90 19.56 -11.53
N ILE A 55 -11.65 19.72 -10.45
CA ILE A 55 -11.11 19.53 -9.09
C ILE A 55 -11.00 18.02 -8.85
N HIS A 56 -9.77 17.52 -8.83
CA HIS A 56 -9.48 16.15 -8.42
C HIS A 56 -9.84 15.99 -6.94
N HIS A 57 -10.45 14.87 -6.58
CA HIS A 57 -10.81 14.53 -5.20
C HIS A 57 -9.58 14.44 -4.26
N VAL A 58 -8.37 14.46 -4.81
CA VAL A 58 -7.11 14.67 -4.07
C VAL A 58 -7.12 15.98 -3.28
N VAL A 59 -7.73 17.07 -3.78
CA VAL A 59 -7.74 18.39 -3.11
C VAL A 59 -8.51 18.36 -1.79
N PRO A 60 -9.80 17.96 -1.74
CA PRO A 60 -10.47 17.75 -0.47
C PRO A 60 -9.79 16.65 0.36
N GLY A 61 -9.16 15.66 -0.28
CA GLY A 61 -8.34 14.65 0.38
C GLY A 61 -7.18 15.25 1.21
N VAL A 62 -6.42 16.19 0.64
CA VAL A 62 -5.34 16.89 1.34
C VAL A 62 -5.89 17.67 2.54
N VAL A 63 -6.98 18.41 2.36
CA VAL A 63 -7.61 19.18 3.45
C VAL A 63 -8.02 18.27 4.61
N LEU A 64 -8.72 17.16 4.31
CA LEU A 64 -9.15 16.19 5.33
C LEU A 64 -7.96 15.52 6.02
N THR A 65 -6.88 15.21 5.28
CA THR A 65 -5.66 14.62 5.84
C THR A 65 -4.99 15.58 6.82
N VAL A 66 -4.89 16.87 6.47
CA VAL A 66 -4.28 17.91 7.32
C VAL A 66 -5.12 18.13 8.58
N VAL A 67 -6.44 18.33 8.42
CA VAL A 67 -7.36 18.56 9.55
C VAL A 67 -7.38 17.36 10.49
N GLY A 68 -7.54 16.15 9.94
CA GLY A 68 -7.53 14.92 10.73
C GLY A 68 -6.18 14.65 11.39
N GLY A 69 -5.06 14.96 10.71
CA GLY A 69 -3.71 14.81 11.25
C GLY A 69 -3.45 15.72 12.44
N PHE A 70 -3.68 17.03 12.29
CA PHE A 70 -3.53 17.97 13.40
C PHE A 70 -4.55 17.74 14.51
N GLY A 71 -5.79 17.38 14.17
CA GLY A 71 -6.80 16.98 15.14
C GLY A 71 -6.37 15.77 15.97
N ALA A 72 -5.73 14.77 15.34
CA ALA A 72 -5.22 13.59 16.05
C ALA A 72 -4.06 13.94 16.98
N VAL A 73 -3.17 14.85 16.57
CA VAL A 73 -2.10 15.38 17.43
C VAL A 73 -2.68 16.14 18.63
N ALA A 74 -3.74 16.92 18.42
CA ALA A 74 -4.38 17.71 19.47
C ALA A 74 -5.25 16.89 20.44
N SER A 75 -5.84 15.78 19.99
CA SER A 75 -6.89 15.04 20.73
C SER A 75 -6.38 13.89 21.62
N GLY A 76 -5.09 13.54 21.57
CA GLY A 76 -4.55 12.40 22.31
C GLY A 76 -5.02 11.03 21.77
N ARG A 77 -5.02 9.99 22.63
CA ARG A 77 -5.26 8.59 22.21
C ARG A 77 -6.70 8.09 22.43
N GLN A 78 -7.54 8.85 23.10
CA GLN A 78 -8.87 8.43 23.54
C GLN A 78 -9.92 9.53 23.31
N GLY A 79 -11.20 9.16 23.38
CA GLY A 79 -12.32 10.08 23.26
C GLY A 79 -12.74 10.40 21.82
N ALA A 80 -13.84 11.13 21.69
CA ALA A 80 -14.49 11.43 20.41
C ALA A 80 -13.59 12.24 19.46
N GLY A 81 -12.80 13.19 20.00
CA GLY A 81 -11.88 14.00 19.20
C GLY A 81 -10.84 13.15 18.46
N ALA A 82 -10.24 12.17 19.14
CA ALA A 82 -9.28 11.25 18.54
C ALA A 82 -9.92 10.36 17.47
N ALA A 83 -11.15 9.88 17.73
CA ALA A 83 -11.91 9.07 16.78
C ALA A 83 -12.31 9.86 15.51
N ILE A 84 -12.84 11.07 15.66
CA ILE A 84 -13.23 11.94 14.54
C ILE A 84 -12.00 12.30 13.70
N SER A 85 -10.92 12.71 14.37
CA SER A 85 -9.67 13.06 13.70
C SER A 85 -9.09 11.90 12.90
N ALA A 86 -9.11 10.69 13.47
CA ALA A 86 -8.71 9.47 12.78
C ALA A 86 -9.56 9.17 11.54
N VAL A 87 -10.89 9.31 11.65
CA VAL A 87 -11.78 9.10 10.50
C VAL A 87 -11.48 10.10 9.40
N LEU A 88 -11.40 11.40 9.72
CA LEU A 88 -11.06 12.46 8.76
C LEU A 88 -9.71 12.21 8.09
N PHE A 89 -8.70 11.85 8.87
CA PHE A 89 -7.37 11.52 8.36
C PHE A 89 -7.42 10.34 7.39
N GLY A 90 -8.09 9.24 7.77
CA GLY A 90 -8.19 8.06 6.92
C GLY A 90 -8.95 8.32 5.63
N VAL A 91 -10.09 9.04 5.68
CA VAL A 91 -10.82 9.46 4.46
C VAL A 91 -9.91 10.31 3.57
N GLY A 92 -9.25 11.32 4.14
CA GLY A 92 -8.34 12.20 3.40
C GLY A 92 -7.23 11.43 2.70
N ALA A 93 -6.56 10.52 3.42
CA ALA A 93 -5.51 9.68 2.88
C ALA A 93 -6.02 8.74 1.78
N GLY A 94 -7.25 8.22 1.90
CA GLY A 94 -7.89 7.36 0.91
C GLY A 94 -8.12 8.08 -0.42
N LEU A 95 -8.63 9.30 -0.34
CA LEU A 95 -8.81 10.19 -1.50
C LEU A 95 -7.48 10.57 -2.15
N VAL A 96 -6.45 10.89 -1.35
CA VAL A 96 -5.13 11.25 -1.88
C VAL A 96 -4.47 10.08 -2.59
N LEU A 97 -4.56 8.87 -2.01
CA LEU A 97 -3.90 7.69 -2.57
C LEU A 97 -4.62 7.09 -3.78
N ASP A 98 -5.90 7.37 -4.03
CA ASP A 98 -6.55 6.98 -5.29
C ASP A 98 -5.88 7.66 -6.51
N GLU A 99 -5.48 8.92 -6.35
CA GLU A 99 -4.79 9.71 -7.40
C GLU A 99 -3.26 9.69 -7.27
N PHE A 100 -2.69 8.76 -6.49
CA PHE A 100 -1.25 8.69 -6.24
C PHE A 100 -0.40 8.68 -7.53
N ALA A 101 -0.89 8.01 -8.58
CA ALA A 101 -0.21 7.97 -9.86
C ALA A 101 -0.17 9.34 -10.59
N LEU A 102 -1.16 10.20 -10.35
CA LEU A 102 -1.25 11.55 -10.88
C LEU A 102 -0.33 12.51 -10.10
N ILE A 103 -0.27 12.35 -8.77
CA ILE A 103 0.62 13.12 -7.89
C ILE A 103 2.08 12.95 -8.30
N LEU A 104 2.51 11.72 -8.64
CA LEU A 104 3.90 11.43 -9.01
C LEU A 104 4.25 11.62 -10.48
N HIS A 105 3.40 12.26 -11.31
CA HIS A 105 3.65 12.52 -12.74
C HIS A 105 4.41 11.38 -13.44
N LEU A 106 3.94 10.15 -13.26
CA LEU A 106 4.62 8.95 -13.72
C LEU A 106 4.48 8.80 -15.23
N HIS A 107 5.30 9.52 -15.98
CA HIS A 107 5.27 9.56 -17.44
C HIS A 107 6.12 8.49 -18.13
N ASP A 108 6.96 7.74 -17.40
CA ASP A 108 8.01 6.94 -18.05
C ASP A 108 7.69 5.44 -18.19
N VAL A 109 7.63 5.01 -19.45
CA VAL A 109 8.10 3.81 -20.19
C VAL A 109 8.21 2.45 -19.48
N TYR A 110 8.37 2.41 -18.15
CA TYR A 110 8.53 1.20 -17.36
C TYR A 110 7.24 0.78 -16.61
N TRP A 111 6.21 1.62 -16.54
CA TRP A 111 5.08 1.43 -15.62
C TRP A 111 3.68 1.81 -16.18
N SER A 112 3.27 1.19 -17.28
CA SER A 112 2.18 1.62 -18.17
C SER A 112 0.73 1.52 -17.69
N GLU A 113 0.42 1.38 -16.40
CA GLU A 113 -0.99 1.48 -15.94
C GLU A 113 -1.09 2.27 -14.63
N GLN A 114 -1.42 3.55 -14.76
CA GLN A 114 -1.44 4.52 -13.65
C GLN A 114 -2.29 4.05 -12.47
N GLY A 115 -3.53 3.60 -12.67
CA GLY A 115 -4.35 3.19 -11.53
C GLY A 115 -4.00 1.82 -10.92
N ARG A 116 -3.13 1.00 -11.54
CA ARG A 116 -2.58 -0.20 -10.87
C ARG A 116 -1.66 0.19 -9.71
N LYS A 117 -1.00 1.34 -9.81
CA LYS A 117 -0.07 1.84 -8.78
C LYS A 117 -0.79 2.32 -7.53
N SER A 118 -1.90 3.03 -7.69
CA SER A 118 -2.73 3.49 -6.57
C SER A 118 -3.22 2.29 -5.74
N VAL A 119 -3.72 1.23 -6.40
CA VAL A 119 -4.12 -0.02 -5.73
C VAL A 119 -2.95 -0.65 -4.99
N GLU A 120 -1.80 -0.74 -5.64
CA GLU A 120 -0.59 -1.33 -5.06
C GLU A 120 -0.19 -0.61 -3.78
N VAL A 121 -0.06 0.73 -3.80
CA VAL A 121 0.30 1.56 -2.65
C VAL A 121 -0.73 1.45 -1.52
N VAL A 122 -2.02 1.49 -1.84
CA VAL A 122 -3.11 1.37 -0.86
C VAL A 122 -3.06 0.04 -0.13
N VAL A 123 -2.82 -1.07 -0.83
CA VAL A 123 -2.70 -2.40 -0.22
C VAL A 123 -1.49 -2.46 0.72
N ILE A 124 -0.37 -1.82 0.38
CA ILE A 124 0.81 -1.76 1.28
C ILE A 124 0.48 -0.97 2.54
N THR A 125 -0.07 0.23 2.38
CA THR A 125 -0.42 1.11 3.49
C THR A 125 -1.39 0.41 4.42
N ALA A 126 -2.43 -0.24 3.87
CA ALA A 126 -3.39 -0.99 4.65
C ALA A 126 -2.73 -2.16 5.42
N ALA A 127 -1.86 -2.93 4.75
CA ALA A 127 -1.14 -4.04 5.39
C ALA A 127 -0.20 -3.56 6.51
N LEU A 128 0.51 -2.45 6.29
CA LEU A 128 1.39 -1.84 7.29
C LEU A 128 0.64 -1.40 8.53
N VAL A 129 -0.47 -0.67 8.35
CA VAL A 129 -1.29 -0.19 9.47
C VAL A 129 -1.98 -1.36 10.18
N ALA A 130 -2.46 -2.35 9.44
CA ALA A 130 -3.02 -3.58 10.01
C ALA A 130 -2.01 -4.35 10.86
N LEU A 131 -0.72 -4.35 10.50
CA LEU A 131 0.34 -4.94 11.30
C LEU A 131 0.54 -4.21 12.62
N VAL A 132 0.59 -2.87 12.57
CA VAL A 132 0.70 -2.04 13.76
C VAL A 132 -0.50 -2.28 14.69
N LEU A 133 -1.69 -2.44 14.13
CA LEU A 133 -2.91 -2.76 14.87
C LEU A 133 -2.89 -4.14 15.51
N SER A 134 -2.49 -5.16 14.75
CA SER A 134 -2.46 -6.54 15.24
C SER A 134 -1.43 -6.76 16.35
N GLY A 135 -0.51 -5.81 16.59
CA GLY A 135 0.56 -5.96 17.59
C GLY A 135 1.47 -7.15 17.27
N PHE A 136 1.44 -7.63 16.03
CA PHE A 136 2.09 -8.85 15.60
C PHE A 136 3.60 -8.57 15.45
N LEU A 137 4.36 -8.97 16.45
CA LEU A 137 5.77 -9.28 16.31
C LEU A 137 5.85 -10.69 15.75
N PRO A 138 6.27 -10.86 14.49
CA PRO A 138 6.24 -12.17 13.89
C PRO A 138 7.41 -12.96 14.47
N PHE A 139 7.10 -14.13 15.03
CA PHE A 139 7.98 -15.05 15.78
C PHE A 139 7.99 -14.85 17.31
N GLY A 140 6.91 -15.30 17.95
CA GLY A 140 7.00 -16.02 19.22
C GLY A 140 7.37 -15.19 20.44
N VAL A 141 6.52 -14.22 20.80
CA VAL A 141 6.59 -13.52 22.10
C VAL A 141 5.59 -14.12 23.10
N ASN A 142 5.29 -15.42 22.99
CA ASN A 142 4.44 -16.13 23.96
C ASN A 142 5.25 -16.82 25.07
N GLU A 143 6.58 -16.64 25.08
CA GLU A 143 7.52 -17.22 26.06
C GLU A 143 8.41 -16.13 26.69
N VAL A 144 7.95 -14.88 26.66
CA VAL A 144 8.70 -13.75 27.20
C VAL A 144 8.32 -13.60 28.67
N SER A 145 9.11 -14.29 29.49
CA SER A 145 9.12 -14.22 30.96
C SER A 145 9.00 -12.76 31.44
N GLU A 146 8.36 -12.57 32.59
CA GLU A 146 8.14 -11.29 33.28
C GLU A 146 9.39 -10.37 33.36
N ALA A 147 10.59 -10.92 33.16
CA ALA A 147 11.88 -10.22 33.08
C ALA A 147 12.12 -9.39 31.80
N GLU A 148 11.43 -9.65 30.68
CA GLU A 148 11.68 -8.96 29.40
C GLU A 148 10.79 -7.74 29.14
N ARG A 149 9.96 -7.37 30.13
CA ARG A 149 9.17 -6.13 30.16
C ARG A 149 10.04 -4.84 30.06
N GLY A 150 11.36 -4.98 30.08
CA GLY A 150 12.35 -3.91 29.87
C GLY A 150 12.75 -3.61 28.42
N SER A 151 12.38 -4.41 27.40
CA SER A 151 13.01 -4.28 26.07
C SER A 151 12.16 -3.59 24.99
N ARG A 152 11.57 -2.42 25.30
CA ARG A 152 11.03 -1.53 24.23
C ARG A 152 12.03 -1.36 23.07
N GLY A 153 13.33 -1.34 23.38
CA GLY A 153 14.41 -1.35 22.40
C GLY A 153 14.51 -2.61 21.53
N ALA A 154 14.26 -3.81 22.06
CA ALA A 154 14.31 -5.05 21.29
C ALA A 154 13.13 -5.16 20.32
N VAL A 155 11.93 -4.82 20.79
CA VAL A 155 10.72 -4.73 19.95
C VAL A 155 10.93 -3.73 18.81
N VAL A 156 11.46 -2.54 19.12
CA VAL A 156 11.77 -1.52 18.11
C VAL A 156 12.85 -2.00 17.14
N ALA A 157 13.90 -2.68 17.63
CA ALA A 157 14.96 -3.22 16.80
C ALA A 157 14.45 -4.31 15.85
N GLU A 158 13.60 -5.23 16.32
CA GLU A 158 13.00 -6.29 15.52
C GLU A 158 12.14 -5.71 14.38
N VAL A 159 11.27 -4.75 14.72
CA VAL A 159 10.44 -4.04 13.73
C VAL A 159 11.33 -3.31 12.72
N ALA A 160 12.38 -2.64 13.17
CA ALA A 160 13.32 -1.92 12.29
C ALA A 160 14.08 -2.87 11.34
N VAL A 161 14.52 -4.03 11.83
CA VAL A 161 15.20 -5.05 11.01
C VAL A 161 14.25 -5.65 9.98
N ASN A 162 13.03 -6.02 10.37
CA ASN A 162 12.02 -6.52 9.44
C ASN A 162 11.66 -5.48 8.37
N PHE A 163 11.50 -4.22 8.80
CA PHE A 163 11.29 -3.09 7.89
C PHE A 163 12.46 -2.92 6.91
N ALA A 164 13.71 -3.03 7.37
CA ALA A 164 14.87 -2.96 6.50
C ALA A 164 14.85 -4.09 5.43
N PHE A 165 14.50 -5.32 5.81
CA PHE A 165 14.35 -6.41 4.83
C PHE A 165 13.23 -6.17 3.82
N ALA A 166 12.07 -5.68 4.28
CA ALA A 166 10.97 -5.31 3.40
C ALA A 166 11.39 -4.17 2.44
N LEU A 167 12.12 -3.18 2.94
CA LEU A 167 12.68 -2.08 2.14
C LEU A 167 13.70 -2.60 1.11
N PHE A 168 14.59 -3.53 1.47
CA PHE A 168 15.49 -4.17 0.51
C PHE A 168 14.71 -4.93 -0.58
N ALA A 169 13.65 -5.65 -0.22
CA ALA A 169 12.78 -6.31 -1.20
C ALA A 169 12.11 -5.30 -2.14
N LEU A 170 11.68 -4.15 -1.60
CA LEU A 170 11.07 -3.05 -2.35
C LEU A 170 12.04 -2.41 -3.35
N VAL A 171 13.23 -2.01 -2.90
CA VAL A 171 14.28 -1.41 -3.76
C VAL A 171 14.74 -2.41 -4.85
N LYS A 172 14.60 -3.71 -4.58
CA LYS A 172 14.82 -4.80 -5.53
C LYS A 172 13.64 -5.04 -6.49
N GLY A 173 12.61 -4.20 -6.45
CA GLY A 173 11.44 -4.23 -7.34
C GLY A 173 10.43 -5.32 -7.01
N LYS A 174 10.40 -5.82 -5.77
CA LYS A 174 9.56 -6.96 -5.36
C LYS A 174 8.45 -6.50 -4.43
N LEU A 175 7.58 -5.63 -4.93
CA LEU A 175 6.53 -4.99 -4.14
C LEU A 175 5.70 -5.98 -3.31
N ARG A 176 5.17 -7.02 -3.95
CA ARG A 176 4.32 -8.03 -3.28
C ARG A 176 5.05 -8.77 -2.17
N ILE A 177 6.33 -9.10 -2.39
CA ILE A 177 7.16 -9.77 -1.39
C ILE A 177 7.51 -8.79 -0.26
N ALA A 178 7.71 -7.50 -0.56
CA ALA A 178 7.90 -6.48 0.47
C ALA A 178 6.65 -6.39 1.35
N VAL A 179 5.45 -6.23 0.77
CA VAL A 179 4.16 -6.15 1.50
C VAL A 179 3.94 -7.37 2.39
N VAL A 180 4.00 -8.58 1.81
CA VAL A 180 3.84 -9.82 2.58
C VAL A 180 4.97 -9.98 3.59
N GLY A 181 6.17 -9.51 3.24
CA GLY A 181 7.35 -9.54 4.10
C GLY A 181 7.20 -8.71 5.37
N VAL A 182 6.48 -7.58 5.31
CA VAL A 182 6.20 -6.80 6.52
C VAL A 182 5.42 -7.66 7.53
N LEU A 183 4.43 -8.44 7.06
CA LEU A 183 3.63 -9.33 7.92
C LEU A 183 4.35 -10.63 8.27
N VAL A 184 5.19 -11.12 7.37
CA VAL A 184 5.86 -12.43 7.44
C VAL A 184 7.36 -12.22 7.21
N PRO A 185 8.19 -12.05 8.27
CA PRO A 185 9.59 -11.66 8.12
C PRO A 185 10.40 -12.66 7.32
N VAL A 186 10.06 -13.95 7.36
CA VAL A 186 10.67 -14.95 6.48
C VAL A 186 10.49 -14.56 5.00
N VAL A 187 9.33 -14.03 4.63
CA VAL A 187 9.08 -13.53 3.28
C VAL A 187 9.89 -12.26 3.00
N ALA A 188 10.07 -11.36 3.98
CA ALA A 188 10.93 -10.18 3.84
C ALA A 188 12.40 -10.58 3.61
N VAL A 189 12.93 -11.51 4.41
CA VAL A 189 14.29 -12.06 4.27
C VAL A 189 14.47 -12.72 2.92
N VAL A 190 13.53 -13.58 2.50
CA VAL A 190 13.55 -14.20 1.17
C VAL A 190 13.52 -13.15 0.06
N GLY A 191 12.74 -12.08 0.23
CA GLY A 191 12.68 -10.92 -0.65
C GLY A 191 13.99 -10.15 -0.73
N ALA A 192 14.62 -9.93 0.42
CA ALA A 192 15.88 -9.21 0.55
C ALA A 192 17.05 -10.02 -0.01
N VAL A 193 17.13 -11.33 0.22
CA VAL A 193 18.26 -12.17 -0.23
C VAL A 193 18.19 -12.47 -1.73
N ARG A 194 16.99 -12.75 -2.27
CA ARG A 194 16.83 -13.13 -3.68
C ARG A 194 17.30 -12.03 -4.65
N LEU A 195 17.67 -12.42 -5.87
CA LEU A 195 18.03 -11.47 -6.95
C LEU A 195 16.93 -10.44 -7.22
N ALA A 196 17.34 -9.22 -7.54
CA ALA A 196 16.44 -8.11 -7.88
C ALA A 196 15.73 -8.32 -9.23
N ARG A 197 14.59 -7.64 -9.43
CA ARG A 197 13.99 -7.47 -10.77
C ARG A 197 15.01 -6.76 -11.68
N PRO A 198 15.13 -7.15 -12.95
CA PRO A 198 16.18 -6.67 -13.86
C PRO A 198 16.21 -5.14 -14.03
N ASP A 199 15.08 -4.48 -13.87
CA ASP A 199 14.96 -3.03 -14.06
C ASP A 199 14.58 -2.30 -12.76
N SER A 200 14.89 -2.89 -11.60
CA SER A 200 14.76 -2.15 -10.35
C SER A 200 15.93 -1.17 -10.16
N PRO A 201 15.79 -0.14 -9.32
CA PRO A 201 16.91 0.75 -8.96
C PRO A 201 18.15 -0.01 -8.49
N TRP A 202 17.94 -1.08 -7.70
CA TRP A 202 19.00 -1.99 -7.28
C TRP A 202 19.75 -2.62 -8.46
N ALA A 203 19.03 -3.18 -9.43
CA ALA A 203 19.65 -3.84 -10.58
C ALA A 203 20.39 -2.83 -11.47
N ARG A 204 19.80 -1.65 -11.71
CA ARG A 204 20.46 -0.57 -12.47
C ARG A 204 21.77 -0.12 -11.81
N ARG A 205 21.81 -0.02 -10.47
CA ARG A 205 23.00 0.42 -9.75
C ARG A 205 24.04 -0.68 -9.58
N PHE A 206 23.63 -1.83 -9.04
CA PHE A 206 24.55 -2.87 -8.57
C PHE A 206 24.80 -3.98 -9.61
N TYR A 207 23.93 -4.18 -10.59
CA TYR A 207 24.13 -5.20 -11.64
C TYR A 207 24.76 -4.62 -12.92
N ARG A 208 24.96 -3.29 -13.01
CA ARG A 208 25.60 -2.61 -14.15
C ARG A 208 26.95 -3.23 -14.55
N ARG A 209 27.79 -3.53 -13.57
CA ARG A 209 29.13 -4.13 -13.77
C ARG A 209 29.14 -5.66 -13.61
N ARG A 210 27.97 -6.33 -13.52
CA ARG A 210 27.85 -7.78 -13.26
C ARG A 210 26.98 -8.47 -14.32
N PRO A 211 27.51 -8.73 -15.55
CA PRO A 211 26.72 -9.25 -16.66
C PRO A 211 26.09 -10.63 -16.38
N ARG A 212 26.79 -11.51 -15.63
CA ARG A 212 26.27 -12.82 -15.22
C ARG A 212 25.05 -12.68 -14.28
N ALA A 213 25.10 -11.75 -13.32
CA ALA A 213 24.00 -11.49 -12.39
C ALA A 213 22.78 -10.89 -13.11
N ARG A 214 23.01 -9.94 -14.04
CA ARG A 214 21.96 -9.33 -14.86
C ARG A 214 21.22 -10.37 -15.71
N ARG A 215 21.95 -11.28 -16.37
CA ARG A 215 21.35 -12.36 -17.17
C ARG A 215 20.53 -13.33 -16.32
N ARG A 216 21.04 -13.73 -15.14
CA ARG A 216 20.30 -14.60 -14.20
C ARG A 216 19.04 -13.93 -13.66
N ALA A 217 19.10 -12.65 -13.31
CA ALA A 217 17.96 -11.88 -12.84
C ALA A 217 16.86 -11.79 -13.91
N ARG A 218 17.25 -11.51 -15.16
CA ARG A 218 16.33 -11.42 -16.30
C ARG A 218 15.66 -12.75 -16.63
N LYS A 219 16.43 -13.84 -16.76
CA LYS A 219 15.89 -15.20 -17.00
C LYS A 219 14.92 -15.65 -15.90
N ARG A 220 15.19 -15.26 -14.64
CA ARG A 220 14.29 -15.54 -13.51
C ARG A 220 13.01 -14.72 -13.59
N ALA A 221 13.12 -13.42 -13.88
CA ALA A 221 11.96 -12.54 -14.02
C ALA A 221 11.04 -13.05 -15.13
N GLU A 222 11.59 -13.36 -16.30
CA GLU A 222 10.86 -13.93 -17.45
C GLU A 222 10.09 -15.21 -17.06
N ARG A 223 10.73 -16.17 -16.38
CA ARG A 223 10.05 -17.40 -15.90
C ARG A 223 8.94 -17.14 -14.89
N HIS A 224 9.17 -16.22 -13.96
CA HIS A 224 8.18 -15.85 -12.96
C HIS A 224 6.99 -15.16 -13.60
N ASP A 225 7.26 -14.23 -14.51
CA ASP A 225 6.26 -13.44 -15.21
C ASP A 225 5.45 -14.32 -16.16
N ALA A 226 6.07 -15.28 -16.84
CA ALA A 226 5.35 -16.30 -17.62
C ALA A 226 4.36 -17.12 -16.77
N ARG A 227 4.72 -17.44 -15.51
CA ARG A 227 3.88 -18.24 -14.61
C ARG A 227 2.77 -17.41 -13.94
N TRP A 228 3.08 -16.21 -13.48
CA TRP A 228 2.21 -15.46 -12.57
C TRP A 228 1.58 -14.21 -13.18
N ASN A 229 2.06 -13.70 -14.33
CA ASN A 229 1.48 -12.48 -14.90
C ASN A 229 0.02 -12.66 -15.32
N ARG A 230 -0.38 -13.84 -15.81
CA ARG A 230 -1.78 -14.06 -16.21
C ARG A 230 -2.71 -14.04 -15.00
N VAL A 231 -2.33 -14.73 -13.92
CA VAL A 231 -3.12 -14.77 -12.67
C VAL A 231 -3.15 -13.39 -12.01
N THR A 232 -2.00 -12.72 -11.94
CA THR A 232 -1.97 -11.46 -11.20
C THR A 232 -2.59 -10.32 -11.97
N ARG A 233 -2.47 -10.29 -13.31
CA ARG A 233 -3.23 -9.33 -14.12
C ARG A 233 -4.71 -9.52 -13.90
N ARG A 234 -5.25 -10.75 -13.97
CA ARG A 234 -6.67 -11.01 -13.66
C ARG A 234 -7.11 -10.50 -12.27
N LEU A 235 -6.32 -10.72 -11.23
CA LEU A 235 -6.62 -10.18 -9.90
C LEU A 235 -6.55 -8.65 -9.86
N GLN A 236 -5.53 -8.05 -10.49
CA GLN A 236 -5.37 -6.59 -10.56
C GLN A 236 -6.41 -5.94 -11.48
N ASP A 237 -6.91 -6.63 -12.50
CA ASP A 237 -7.96 -6.19 -13.42
C ASP A 237 -9.32 -6.30 -12.71
N TRP A 238 -9.50 -7.32 -11.87
CA TRP A 238 -10.68 -7.47 -11.01
C TRP A 238 -10.75 -6.37 -9.94
N ILE A 239 -9.65 -6.17 -9.20
CA ILE A 239 -9.52 -5.13 -8.16
C ILE A 239 -9.48 -3.73 -8.78
N GLY A 240 -8.69 -3.54 -9.82
CA GLY A 240 -8.37 -2.26 -10.45
C GLY A 240 -9.30 -1.86 -11.59
N GLY A 241 -10.10 -2.77 -12.15
CA GLY A 241 -11.05 -2.49 -13.22
C GLY A 241 -10.43 -2.23 -14.60
N PHE A 242 -9.21 -2.68 -14.86
CA PHE A 242 -8.54 -2.50 -16.15
C PHE A 242 -9.02 -3.57 -17.13
N SER A 243 -9.86 -3.15 -18.06
CA SER A 243 -10.08 -3.87 -19.30
C SER A 243 -9.91 -2.83 -20.40
N GLU A 244 -8.68 -2.58 -20.81
CA GLU A 244 -8.48 -1.93 -22.11
C GLU A 244 -8.85 -2.95 -23.20
N PRO A 245 -9.65 -2.55 -24.21
CA PRO A 245 -9.73 -3.30 -25.46
C PRO A 245 -8.31 -3.46 -26.03
N PRO A 246 -8.00 -4.57 -26.71
CA PRO A 246 -6.71 -4.73 -27.35
C PRO A 246 -6.43 -3.54 -28.27
N ALA A 247 -5.23 -2.98 -28.20
CA ALA A 247 -4.80 -1.87 -29.04
C ALA A 247 -5.05 -2.21 -30.53
N PRO A 248 -5.59 -1.27 -31.33
CA PRO A 248 -5.78 -1.50 -32.75
C PRO A 248 -4.43 -1.84 -33.41
N PRO A 249 -4.42 -2.75 -34.41
CA PRO A 249 -3.19 -3.14 -35.08
C PRO A 249 -2.49 -1.91 -35.63
N SER A 250 -1.19 -1.81 -35.39
CA SER A 250 -0.34 -0.77 -35.97
C SER A 250 -0.49 -0.77 -37.49
N PRO A 251 -0.64 0.40 -38.13
CA PRO A 251 -0.76 0.48 -39.58
C PRO A 251 0.48 -0.11 -40.24
N PRO A 252 0.32 -0.78 -41.40
CA PRO A 252 1.46 -1.32 -42.15
C PRO A 252 2.43 -0.19 -42.49
N SER A 253 3.70 -0.46 -42.22
CA SER A 253 4.86 0.39 -42.54
C SER A 253 5.01 0.63 -44.03
#